data_AF-A0A5P2HA11-F1
#
_entry.id   AF-A0A5P2HA11-F1
#
_cell.length_a   1.000
_cell.length_b   1.000
_cell.length_c   1.000
_cell.angle_alpha   90.00
_cell.angle_beta   90.00
_cell.angle_gamma   90.00
#
_symmetry.space_group_name_H-M   'P 1'
#
loop_
_entity.id
_entity.type
_entity.pdbx_description
1 polymer ?
#
loop_
_entity_poly.entity_id
_entity_poly.type
_entity_poly.pdbx_seq_one_letter_code
_entity_poly.pdbx_strand_id
1 'polypeptide(L)'
;MQTRNDIWDCHTHIFGPYADHPLPPDAVYRPPEAPFAALRALHRSLGITHGVLVQGACYGEDHDAVLTALDTTEGAYRGVALISPDVDEDHLRRMHARGIRGIRLGLMSHLGGKPDAGRMVAQLERIRPYGWHALVHGEVGDVVEALDVLLPQGVPLVIDHMARVEASRGVDYPAFAALERCLAMPNVWIKLSGADRITGGAAPYEAALPIARRQLAAAPERAIWGTDWPHPNIAYPVPDEAGLLAWIRRVCADVFANEAGADAVLRHNPSRLYA
;
A
#
# COMPACT_ATOMS: atom_id res chain seq x y z
N MET A 1 4.23 -26.42 19.60
CA MET A 1 5.06 -25.41 18.90
C MET A 1 4.08 -24.40 18.31
N GLN A 2 3.95 -23.23 18.94
CA GLN A 2 3.01 -22.21 18.50
C GLN A 2 3.46 -21.75 17.10
N THR A 3 2.65 -21.99 16.07
CA THR A 3 2.91 -21.49 14.72
C THR A 3 3.06 -19.97 14.83
N ARG A 4 4.24 -19.44 14.54
CA ARG A 4 4.45 -17.99 14.53
C ARG A 4 3.48 -17.42 13.49
N ASN A 5 2.52 -16.60 13.95
CA ASN A 5 1.61 -15.88 13.08
C ASN A 5 2.40 -14.73 12.45
N ASP A 6 2.92 -14.96 11.25
CA ASP A 6 3.66 -13.96 10.47
C ASP A 6 2.66 -13.08 9.70
N ILE A 7 1.85 -12.29 10.40
CA ILE A 7 0.85 -11.39 9.79
C ILE A 7 1.53 -10.09 9.35
N TRP A 8 1.26 -9.69 8.11
CA TRP A 8 1.72 -8.45 7.50
C TRP A 8 0.64 -7.38 7.45
N ASP A 9 1.02 -6.16 7.80
CA ASP A 9 0.33 -4.94 7.39
C ASP A 9 1.12 -4.25 6.26
N CYS A 10 0.62 -4.32 5.03
CA CYS A 10 1.35 -3.87 3.85
C CYS A 10 1.09 -2.42 3.44
N HIS A 11 0.43 -1.62 4.28
CA HIS A 11 0.26 -0.20 4.00
C HIS A 11 0.06 0.58 5.29
N THR A 12 1.09 1.29 5.73
CA THR A 12 1.04 2.20 6.88
C THR A 12 1.87 3.44 6.56
N HIS A 13 1.58 4.53 7.25
CA HIS A 13 2.38 5.74 7.25
C HIS A 13 2.82 6.03 8.68
N ILE A 14 3.97 6.69 8.85
CA ILE A 14 4.38 7.25 10.14
C ILE A 14 4.62 8.74 9.98
N PHE A 15 4.26 9.50 11.00
CA PHE A 15 4.44 10.95 11.03
C PHE A 15 5.09 11.36 12.34
N GLY A 16 6.25 12.01 12.26
CA GLY A 16 6.99 12.44 13.42
C GLY A 16 7.58 11.29 14.26
N PRO A 17 7.98 11.58 15.52
CA PRO A 17 7.77 12.85 16.23
C PRO A 17 8.41 14.03 15.50
N TYR A 18 7.72 15.17 15.39
CA TYR A 18 8.17 16.31 14.60
C TYR A 18 9.34 17.06 15.22
N ALA A 19 9.64 16.81 16.50
CA ALA A 19 10.86 17.28 17.13
C ALA A 19 12.12 16.64 16.51
N ASP A 20 12.05 15.36 16.15
CA ASP A 20 13.16 14.59 15.59
C ASP A 20 13.10 14.53 14.06
N HIS A 21 11.88 14.43 13.52
CA HIS A 21 11.59 14.30 12.09
C HIS A 21 10.63 15.41 11.64
N PRO A 22 11.08 16.68 11.58
CA PRO A 22 10.23 17.81 11.25
C PRO A 22 9.67 17.70 9.83
N LEU A 23 8.43 18.15 9.63
CA LEU A 23 7.88 18.27 8.28
C LEU A 23 8.63 19.36 7.50
N PRO A 24 8.89 19.15 6.20
CA PRO A 24 9.49 20.18 5.37
C PRO A 24 8.59 21.44 5.31
N PRO A 25 9.17 22.64 5.10
CA PRO A 25 8.39 23.88 5.05
C PRO A 25 7.25 23.87 4.02
N ASP A 26 7.49 23.23 2.88
CA ASP A 26 6.61 23.09 1.72
C ASP A 26 5.77 21.79 1.73
N ALA A 27 5.64 21.13 2.88
CA ALA A 27 4.79 19.95 3.05
C ALA A 27 3.38 20.17 2.49
N VAL A 28 2.95 19.29 1.57
CA VAL A 28 1.63 19.36 0.90
C VAL A 28 0.42 19.25 1.84
N TYR A 29 0.63 18.66 3.03
CA TYR A 29 -0.30 18.68 4.16
C TYR A 29 0.48 18.44 5.46
N ARG A 30 -0.14 18.73 6.61
CA ARG A 30 0.48 18.60 7.95
C ARG A 30 -0.37 17.71 8.85
N PRO A 31 -0.14 16.38 8.87
CA PRO A 31 -0.93 15.48 9.69
C PRO A 31 -0.61 15.63 11.19
N PRO A 32 -1.45 15.14 12.11
CA PRO A 32 -1.05 14.92 13.50
C PRO A 32 0.12 13.94 13.59
N GLU A 33 0.85 13.98 14.71
CA GLU A 33 1.91 12.99 14.96
C GLU A 33 1.32 11.57 15.08
N ALA A 34 1.99 10.65 14.42
CA ALA A 34 1.70 9.23 14.39
C ALA A 34 3.05 8.48 14.33
N PRO A 35 3.84 8.50 15.41
CA PRO A 35 5.21 8.02 15.39
C PRO A 35 5.27 6.49 15.26
N PHE A 36 6.40 5.97 14.78
CA PHE A 36 6.58 4.52 14.60
C PHE A 36 6.37 3.70 15.89
N ALA A 37 6.69 4.27 17.07
CA ALA A 37 6.43 3.62 18.35
C ALA A 37 4.93 3.32 18.58
N ALA A 38 4.04 4.23 18.15
CA ALA A 38 2.59 4.04 18.25
C ALA A 38 2.13 2.93 17.30
N LEU A 39 2.62 2.94 16.05
CA LEU A 39 2.34 1.86 15.08
C LEU A 39 2.79 0.49 15.60
N ARG A 40 3.98 0.40 16.18
CA ARG A 40 4.49 -0.85 16.77
C ARG A 40 3.65 -1.34 17.95
N ALA A 41 3.14 -0.42 18.77
CA ALA A 41 2.25 -0.77 19.87
C ALA A 41 0.92 -1.35 19.35
N LEU A 42 0.35 -0.72 18.32
CA LEU A 42 -0.84 -1.20 17.61
C LEU A 42 -0.61 -2.58 16.97
N HIS A 43 0.48 -2.75 16.21
CA HIS A 43 0.79 -4.05 15.59
C HIS A 43 0.90 -5.16 16.64
N ARG A 44 1.53 -4.87 17.78
CA ARG A 44 1.66 -5.82 18.88
C ARG A 44 0.30 -6.22 19.48
N SER A 45 -0.63 -5.28 19.65
CA SER A 45 -1.95 -5.59 20.20
C SER A 45 -2.80 -6.43 19.24
N LEU A 46 -2.58 -6.29 17.93
CA LEU A 46 -3.28 -7.05 16.88
C LEU A 46 -2.59 -8.37 16.48
N GLY A 47 -1.38 -8.63 17.02
CA GLY A 47 -0.57 -9.79 16.63
C GLY A 47 0.03 -9.68 15.22
N ILE A 48 0.12 -8.46 14.68
CA ILE A 48 0.82 -8.15 13.43
C ILE A 48 2.32 -8.14 13.73
N THR A 49 3.09 -8.90 12.96
CA THR A 49 4.53 -9.10 13.19
C THR A 49 5.39 -8.44 12.12
N HIS A 50 4.82 -8.13 10.96
CA HIS A 50 5.51 -7.49 9.84
C HIS A 50 4.73 -6.28 9.34
N GLY A 51 5.42 -5.30 8.77
CA GLY A 51 4.78 -4.08 8.29
C GLY A 51 5.48 -3.41 7.11
N VAL A 52 4.74 -2.55 6.40
CA VAL A 52 5.28 -1.74 5.30
C VAL A 52 5.04 -0.27 5.58
N LEU A 53 6.13 0.48 5.76
CA LEU A 53 6.14 1.92 5.97
C LEU A 53 6.17 2.61 4.61
N VAL A 54 5.03 3.08 4.14
CA VAL A 54 4.90 3.85 2.92
C VAL A 54 5.21 5.31 3.23
N GLN A 55 6.12 5.90 2.47
CA GLN A 55 6.50 7.31 2.61
C GLN A 55 5.26 8.21 2.49
N GLY A 56 5.07 9.06 3.50
CA GLY A 56 4.03 10.07 3.51
C GLY A 56 4.37 11.21 2.55
N ALA A 57 3.44 11.60 1.69
CA ALA A 57 3.67 12.69 0.74
C ALA A 57 3.98 14.04 1.42
N CYS A 58 3.60 14.23 2.69
CA CYS A 58 3.98 15.41 3.48
C CYS A 58 5.49 15.55 3.71
N TYR A 59 6.25 14.46 3.66
CA TYR A 59 7.72 14.47 3.75
C TYR A 59 8.41 14.50 2.39
N GLY A 60 7.68 14.27 1.29
CA GLY A 60 8.25 14.19 -0.06
C GLY A 60 9.37 13.15 -0.14
N GLU A 61 10.55 13.57 -0.60
CA GLU A 61 11.74 12.73 -0.76
C GLU A 61 12.65 12.72 0.47
N ASP A 62 12.24 13.31 1.59
CA ASP A 62 12.92 13.16 2.88
C ASP A 62 12.45 11.87 3.58
N HIS A 63 13.23 10.80 3.47
CA HIS A 63 12.90 9.51 4.07
C HIS A 63 13.44 9.31 5.48
N ASP A 64 13.95 10.35 6.15
CA ASP A 64 14.65 10.20 7.44
C ASP A 64 13.81 9.45 8.49
N ALA A 65 12.55 9.82 8.68
CA ALA A 65 11.63 9.17 9.61
C ALA A 65 11.45 7.68 9.30
N VAL A 66 11.18 7.35 8.03
CA VAL A 66 10.94 5.96 7.59
C VAL A 66 12.20 5.13 7.73
N LEU A 67 13.34 5.64 7.29
CA LEU A 67 14.58 4.86 7.33
C LEU A 67 15.06 4.68 8.79
N THR A 68 14.93 5.71 9.64
CA THR A 68 15.24 5.61 11.08
C THR A 68 14.35 4.57 11.75
N ALA A 69 13.06 4.52 11.42
CA ALA A 69 12.17 3.47 11.90
C ALA A 69 12.66 2.08 11.46
N LEU A 70 12.97 1.89 10.17
CA LEU A 70 13.36 0.59 9.60
C LEU A 70 14.62 0.00 10.25
N ASP A 71 15.61 0.83 10.59
CA ASP A 71 16.84 0.40 11.27
C ASP A 71 16.59 -0.30 12.60
N THR A 72 15.44 -0.04 13.24
CA THR A 72 15.07 -0.61 14.55
C THR A 72 14.25 -1.90 14.45
N THR A 73 14.02 -2.42 13.24
CA THR A 73 13.02 -3.49 13.01
C THR A 73 13.60 -4.87 12.80
N GLU A 74 14.93 -5.00 12.68
CA GLU A 74 15.60 -6.27 12.36
C GLU A 74 15.01 -6.97 11.12
N GLY A 75 14.51 -6.17 10.17
CA GLY A 75 13.88 -6.67 8.94
C GLY A 75 12.44 -7.15 9.09
N ALA A 76 11.78 -6.93 10.22
CA ALA A 76 10.34 -7.17 10.36
C ALA A 76 9.51 -6.18 9.51
N TYR A 77 10.04 -5.00 9.23
CA TYR A 77 9.38 -4.02 8.37
C TYR A 77 10.14 -3.81 7.06
N ARG A 78 9.42 -3.36 6.03
CA ARG A 78 9.97 -2.83 4.78
C ARG A 78 9.44 -1.43 4.54
N GLY A 79 10.07 -0.69 3.63
CA GLY A 79 9.58 0.63 3.25
C GLY A 79 9.31 0.78 1.76
N VAL A 80 8.49 1.78 1.46
CA VAL A 80 8.20 2.24 0.11
C VAL A 80 8.51 3.73 0.05
N ALA A 81 9.37 4.14 -0.87
CA ALA A 81 9.86 5.51 -0.98
C ALA A 81 9.03 6.37 -1.97
N LEU A 82 9.21 7.68 -1.89
CA LEU A 82 8.93 8.62 -2.99
C LEU A 82 10.28 9.09 -3.55
N ILE A 83 10.46 9.03 -4.87
CA ILE A 83 11.73 9.39 -5.51
C ILE A 83 11.50 10.28 -6.73
N SER A 84 12.47 11.13 -7.05
CA SER A 84 12.64 11.74 -8.37
C SER A 84 13.33 10.76 -9.35
N PRO A 85 13.09 10.84 -10.67
CA PRO A 85 13.94 10.17 -11.66
C PRO A 85 15.43 10.50 -11.54
N ASP A 86 15.74 11.70 -11.02
CA ASP A 86 17.10 12.21 -10.83
C ASP A 86 17.73 11.78 -9.49
N VAL A 87 17.07 10.90 -8.74
CA VAL A 87 17.60 10.37 -7.48
C VAL A 87 18.99 9.77 -7.68
N ASP A 88 19.88 10.08 -6.75
CA ASP A 88 21.25 9.62 -6.77
C ASP A 88 21.34 8.10 -6.51
N GLU A 89 22.27 7.43 -7.19
CA GLU A 89 22.42 5.97 -7.14
C GLU A 89 22.88 5.50 -5.76
N ASP A 90 23.76 6.25 -5.10
CA ASP A 90 24.17 5.93 -3.74
C ASP A 90 23.01 6.09 -2.75
N HIS A 91 22.09 7.02 -3.01
CA HIS A 91 20.86 7.15 -2.23
C HIS A 91 19.95 5.92 -2.38
N LEU A 92 19.71 5.44 -3.61
CA LEU A 92 18.96 4.20 -3.87
C LEU A 92 19.58 2.99 -3.17
N ARG A 93 20.90 2.84 -3.27
CA ARG A 93 21.64 1.75 -2.62
C ARG A 93 21.50 1.79 -1.09
N ARG A 94 21.60 2.98 -0.48
CA ARG A 94 21.39 3.16 0.97
C ARG A 94 19.96 2.79 1.39
N MET A 95 18.96 3.25 0.63
CA MET A 95 17.57 2.90 0.87
C MET A 95 17.35 1.38 0.77
N HIS A 96 17.91 0.71 -0.23
CA HIS A 96 17.79 -0.74 -0.41
C HIS A 96 18.39 -1.50 0.79
N ALA A 97 19.59 -1.12 1.21
CA ALA A 97 20.28 -1.74 2.35
C ALA A 97 19.50 -1.59 3.67
N ARG A 98 18.74 -0.50 3.84
CA ARG A 98 17.89 -0.23 5.02
C ARG A 98 16.48 -0.80 4.91
N GLY A 99 16.16 -1.53 3.84
CA GLY A 99 14.89 -2.27 3.72
C GLY A 99 13.81 -1.58 2.89
N ILE A 100 14.12 -0.55 2.11
CA ILE A 100 13.20 -0.10 1.05
C ILE A 100 13.12 -1.17 -0.03
N ARG A 101 11.89 -1.47 -0.48
CA ARG A 101 11.59 -2.48 -1.51
C ARG A 101 10.68 -1.98 -2.61
N GLY A 102 10.27 -0.72 -2.57
CA GLY A 102 9.42 -0.15 -3.60
C GLY A 102 9.36 1.35 -3.58
N ILE A 103 8.65 1.90 -4.56
CA ILE A 103 8.30 3.32 -4.63
C ILE A 103 6.79 3.51 -4.76
N ARG A 104 6.28 4.72 -4.52
CA ARG A 104 4.89 5.08 -4.81
C ARG A 104 4.81 6.06 -5.97
N LEU A 105 3.97 5.72 -6.94
CA LEU A 105 3.55 6.55 -8.05
C LEU A 105 2.17 7.14 -7.71
N GLY A 106 2.15 8.43 -7.33
CA GLY A 106 0.92 9.14 -7.03
C GLY A 106 0.26 9.65 -8.30
N LEU A 107 -0.98 9.21 -8.56
CA LEU A 107 -1.83 9.71 -9.65
C LEU A 107 -2.90 10.69 -9.16
N MET A 108 -3.14 10.73 -7.84
CA MET A 108 -4.12 11.66 -7.27
C MET A 108 -3.61 13.09 -7.36
N SER A 109 -4.34 13.93 -8.10
CA SER A 109 -3.99 15.33 -8.37
C SER A 109 -3.72 16.16 -7.12
N HIS A 110 -4.44 15.92 -6.02
CA HIS A 110 -4.26 16.61 -4.73
C HIS A 110 -3.04 16.13 -3.92
N LEU A 111 -2.35 15.07 -4.36
CA LEU A 111 -1.14 14.54 -3.70
C LEU A 111 0.15 14.79 -4.49
N GLY A 112 0.11 15.57 -5.58
CA GLY A 112 1.35 15.98 -6.26
C GLY A 112 1.36 16.08 -7.79
N GLY A 113 0.20 16.22 -8.46
CA GLY A 113 0.16 16.60 -9.89
C GLY A 113 -0.60 15.64 -10.80
N LYS A 114 -0.71 16.01 -12.09
CA LYS A 114 -1.31 15.16 -13.14
C LYS A 114 -0.41 13.95 -13.40
N PRO A 115 -0.98 12.78 -13.74
CA PRO A 115 -0.21 11.63 -14.20
C PRO A 115 0.78 12.01 -15.32
N ASP A 116 2.07 11.78 -15.09
CA ASP A 116 3.13 11.91 -16.10
C ASP A 116 3.74 10.54 -16.36
N ALA A 117 3.29 9.92 -17.46
CA ALA A 117 3.74 8.58 -17.85
C ALA A 117 5.24 8.51 -18.09
N GLY A 118 5.85 9.54 -18.67
CA GLY A 118 7.29 9.58 -18.95
C GLY A 118 8.10 9.61 -17.65
N ARG A 119 7.69 10.45 -16.69
CA ARG A 119 8.28 10.49 -15.35
C ARG A 119 8.15 9.16 -14.64
N MET A 120 6.98 8.52 -14.67
CA MET A 120 6.78 7.21 -14.02
C MET A 120 7.64 6.12 -14.64
N VAL A 121 7.74 6.04 -15.97
CA VAL A 121 8.64 5.10 -16.65
C VAL A 121 10.09 5.31 -16.22
N ALA A 122 10.56 6.56 -16.18
CA ALA A 122 11.91 6.87 -15.72
C ALA A 122 12.14 6.44 -14.25
N GLN A 123 11.16 6.63 -13.35
CA GLN A 123 11.25 6.11 -11.98
C GLN A 123 11.32 4.57 -11.95
N LEU A 124 10.54 3.87 -12.78
CA LEU A 124 10.59 2.40 -12.87
C LEU A 124 11.97 1.90 -13.35
N GLU A 125 12.60 2.61 -14.28
CA GLU A 125 13.95 2.28 -14.75
C GLU A 125 14.98 2.34 -13.63
N ARG A 126 14.90 3.35 -12.75
CA ARG A 126 15.82 3.50 -11.61
C ARG A 126 15.74 2.34 -10.61
N ILE A 127 14.55 1.81 -10.37
CA ILE A 127 14.34 0.80 -9.32
C ILE A 127 14.44 -0.64 -9.83
N ARG A 128 14.35 -0.86 -11.15
CA ARG A 128 14.39 -2.18 -11.77
C ARG A 128 15.63 -3.02 -11.36
N PRO A 129 16.86 -2.46 -11.31
CA PRO A 129 18.05 -3.21 -10.88
C PRO A 129 17.98 -3.72 -9.43
N TYR A 130 17.15 -3.10 -8.59
CA TYR A 130 16.98 -3.44 -7.17
C TYR A 130 15.91 -4.51 -6.92
N GLY A 131 15.19 -4.95 -7.96
CA GLY A 131 14.06 -5.87 -7.83
C GLY A 131 12.87 -5.28 -7.07
N TRP A 132 12.80 -3.95 -6.99
CA TRP A 132 11.73 -3.24 -6.29
C TRP A 132 10.40 -3.27 -7.06
N HIS A 133 9.30 -2.98 -6.35
CA HIS A 133 7.97 -2.81 -6.92
C HIS A 133 7.53 -1.34 -6.92
N ALA A 134 6.47 -1.02 -7.66
CA ALA A 134 5.87 0.32 -7.62
C ALA A 134 4.40 0.26 -7.22
N LEU A 135 4.03 1.04 -6.20
CA LEU A 135 2.64 1.29 -5.85
C LEU A 135 2.02 2.26 -6.88
N VAL A 136 0.83 1.96 -7.36
CA VAL A 136 0.03 2.82 -8.23
C VAL A 136 -1.19 3.28 -7.44
N HIS A 137 -1.22 4.57 -7.09
CA HIS A 137 -2.29 5.14 -6.26
C HIS A 137 -3.09 6.19 -7.01
N GLY A 138 -4.32 5.86 -7.38
CA GLY A 138 -5.24 6.73 -8.11
C GLY A 138 -6.67 6.18 -8.12
N GLU A 139 -7.55 6.87 -8.85
CA GLU A 139 -8.89 6.35 -9.17
C GLU A 139 -8.79 5.27 -10.26
N VAL A 140 -9.77 4.36 -10.29
CA VAL A 140 -9.74 3.18 -11.18
C VAL A 140 -9.48 3.49 -12.66
N GLY A 141 -9.98 4.62 -13.17
CA GLY A 141 -9.72 5.06 -14.55
C GLY A 141 -8.25 5.39 -14.78
N ASP A 142 -7.70 6.31 -13.97
CA ASP A 142 -6.30 6.71 -14.02
C ASP A 142 -5.35 5.53 -13.79
N VAL A 143 -5.71 4.62 -12.87
CA VAL A 143 -4.93 3.41 -12.60
C VAL A 143 -4.87 2.53 -13.84
N VAL A 144 -6.01 2.26 -14.49
CA VAL A 144 -6.03 1.42 -15.70
C VAL A 144 -5.19 2.05 -16.81
N GLU A 145 -5.34 3.35 -17.06
CA GLU A 145 -4.55 4.07 -18.06
C GLU A 145 -3.04 4.05 -17.74
N ALA A 146 -2.67 4.21 -16.47
CA ALA A 146 -1.27 4.12 -16.06
C ALA A 146 -0.71 2.71 -16.27
N LEU A 147 -1.47 1.65 -15.95
CA LEU A 147 -1.02 0.28 -16.12
C LEU A 147 -0.67 -0.05 -17.57
N ASP A 148 -1.43 0.45 -18.56
CA ASP A 148 -1.13 0.24 -19.99
C ASP A 148 0.28 0.69 -20.38
N VAL A 149 0.78 1.76 -19.76
CA VAL A 149 2.13 2.31 -20.01
C VAL A 149 3.20 1.62 -19.15
N LEU A 150 2.87 1.27 -17.91
CA LEU A 150 3.82 0.79 -16.92
C LEU A 150 4.08 -0.72 -17.00
N LEU A 151 3.09 -1.51 -17.42
CA LEU A 151 3.21 -2.98 -17.52
C LEU A 151 4.37 -3.45 -18.42
N PRO A 152 4.61 -2.85 -19.61
CA PRO A 152 5.74 -3.22 -20.46
C PRO A 152 7.12 -3.02 -19.80
N GLN A 153 7.21 -2.23 -18.71
CA GLN A 153 8.48 -1.93 -18.05
C GLN A 153 9.02 -3.09 -17.21
N GLY A 154 8.23 -4.16 -17.02
CA GLY A 154 8.66 -5.40 -16.36
C GLY A 154 8.84 -5.30 -14.84
N VAL A 155 8.44 -4.18 -14.23
CA VAL A 155 8.46 -3.98 -12.78
C VAL A 155 7.13 -4.46 -12.17
N PRO A 156 7.12 -5.13 -11.01
CA PRO A 156 5.87 -5.45 -10.32
C PRO A 156 5.09 -4.18 -9.95
N LEU A 157 3.81 -4.15 -10.30
CA LEU A 157 2.91 -3.01 -10.05
C LEU A 157 1.89 -3.42 -8.99
N VAL A 158 1.77 -2.61 -7.94
CA VAL A 158 0.86 -2.87 -6.82
C VAL A 158 -0.17 -1.76 -6.77
N ILE A 159 -1.43 -2.10 -7.03
CA ILE A 159 -2.53 -1.15 -7.01
C ILE A 159 -2.92 -0.89 -5.55
N ASP A 160 -2.91 0.38 -5.13
CA ASP A 160 -3.28 0.77 -3.77
C ASP A 160 -4.81 0.85 -3.58
N HIS A 161 -5.26 0.52 -2.36
CA HIS A 161 -6.62 0.74 -1.85
C HIS A 161 -7.77 0.33 -2.79
N MET A 162 -7.70 -0.89 -3.33
CA MET A 162 -8.70 -1.40 -4.26
C MET A 162 -8.96 -0.48 -5.48
N ALA A 163 -7.94 0.27 -5.92
CA ALA A 163 -8.03 1.29 -6.98
C ALA A 163 -9.08 2.39 -6.72
N ARG A 164 -9.39 2.66 -5.44
CA ARG A 164 -10.40 3.65 -5.03
C ARG A 164 -11.76 3.45 -5.73
N VAL A 165 -12.10 2.20 -6.06
CA VAL A 165 -13.40 1.86 -6.68
C VAL A 165 -14.53 2.33 -5.76
N GLU A 166 -15.36 3.23 -6.24
CA GLU A 166 -16.47 3.78 -5.43
C GLU A 166 -17.54 2.71 -5.17
N ALA A 167 -17.74 2.32 -3.90
CA ALA A 167 -18.64 1.21 -3.57
C ALA A 167 -20.11 1.46 -3.98
N SER A 168 -20.53 2.73 -4.04
CA SER A 168 -21.86 3.15 -4.49
C SER A 168 -22.15 2.80 -5.96
N ARG A 169 -21.11 2.68 -6.80
CA ARG A 169 -21.23 2.34 -8.23
C ARG A 169 -21.35 0.85 -8.49
N GLY A 170 -21.10 0.02 -7.47
CA GLY A 170 -21.02 -1.43 -7.62
C GLY A 170 -19.80 -1.87 -8.44
N VAL A 171 -19.90 -3.04 -9.08
CA VAL A 171 -18.78 -3.69 -9.81
C VAL A 171 -19.05 -3.87 -11.31
N ASP A 172 -20.24 -3.48 -11.78
CA ASP A 172 -20.71 -3.77 -13.14
C ASP A 172 -20.55 -2.55 -14.06
N TYR A 173 -19.31 -2.09 -14.21
CA TYR A 173 -18.99 -0.97 -15.10
C TYR A 173 -17.63 -1.13 -15.81
N PRO A 174 -17.41 -0.48 -16.97
CA PRO A 174 -16.29 -0.78 -17.86
C PRO A 174 -14.90 -0.67 -17.23
N ALA A 175 -14.66 0.35 -16.40
CA ALA A 175 -13.36 0.54 -15.76
C ALA A 175 -13.06 -0.52 -14.68
N PHE A 176 -14.08 -1.03 -13.97
CA PHE A 176 -13.88 -2.17 -13.07
C PHE A 176 -13.50 -3.45 -13.83
N ALA A 177 -14.21 -3.74 -14.92
CA ALA A 177 -13.90 -4.88 -15.77
C ALA A 177 -12.49 -4.76 -16.41
N ALA A 178 -12.03 -3.54 -16.71
CA ALA A 178 -10.67 -3.29 -17.17
C ALA A 178 -9.63 -3.57 -16.08
N LEU A 179 -9.87 -3.08 -14.86
CA LEU A 179 -9.04 -3.38 -13.69
C LEU A 179 -8.89 -4.89 -13.48
N GLU A 180 -9.97 -5.67 -13.57
CA GLU A 180 -9.90 -7.13 -13.41
C GLU A 180 -9.04 -7.81 -14.48
N ARG A 181 -9.10 -7.34 -15.74
CA ARG A 181 -8.21 -7.83 -16.79
C ARG A 181 -6.74 -7.54 -16.48
N CYS A 182 -6.45 -6.37 -15.92
CA CYS A 182 -5.10 -6.04 -15.46
C CYS A 182 -4.67 -6.94 -14.29
N LEU A 183 -5.54 -7.19 -13.31
CA LEU A 183 -5.26 -8.06 -12.15
C LEU A 183 -4.95 -9.52 -12.54
N ALA A 184 -5.52 -10.00 -13.64
CA ALA A 184 -5.22 -11.32 -14.18
C ALA A 184 -3.77 -11.44 -14.70
N MET A 185 -3.06 -10.33 -14.93
CA MET A 185 -1.67 -10.34 -15.37
C MET A 185 -0.71 -10.71 -14.22
N PRO A 186 0.40 -11.42 -14.50
CA PRO A 186 1.26 -12.01 -13.47
C PRO A 186 2.07 -10.99 -12.66
N ASN A 187 2.25 -9.77 -13.16
CA ASN A 187 3.03 -8.70 -12.52
C ASN A 187 2.17 -7.64 -11.81
N VAL A 188 0.83 -7.82 -11.78
CA VAL A 188 -0.09 -6.89 -11.12
C VAL A 188 -0.57 -7.47 -9.80
N TRP A 189 -0.41 -6.66 -8.77
CA TRP A 189 -0.78 -6.93 -7.39
C TRP A 189 -1.85 -5.93 -6.95
N ILE A 190 -2.58 -6.28 -5.89
CA ILE A 190 -3.63 -5.44 -5.33
C ILE A 190 -3.53 -5.39 -3.81
N LYS A 191 -3.64 -4.19 -3.25
CA LYS A 191 -3.90 -4.01 -1.83
C LYS A 191 -5.40 -3.97 -1.58
N LEU A 192 -5.90 -4.95 -0.84
CA LEU A 192 -7.26 -5.03 -0.32
C LEU A 192 -7.40 -4.14 0.93
N SER A 193 -6.83 -2.94 0.91
CA SER A 193 -6.91 -1.93 1.97
C SER A 193 -7.86 -0.80 1.57
N GLY A 194 -8.12 0.15 2.48
CA GLY A 194 -8.96 1.30 2.16
C GLY A 194 -10.45 0.97 2.01
N ALA A 195 -10.97 -0.03 2.73
CA ALA A 195 -12.39 -0.34 2.75
C ALA A 195 -13.24 0.84 3.27
N ASP A 196 -12.73 1.55 4.26
CA ASP A 196 -13.23 2.84 4.73
C ASP A 196 -13.25 3.89 3.61
N ARG A 197 -12.19 3.96 2.82
CA ARG A 197 -12.03 4.94 1.74
C ARG A 197 -13.03 4.77 0.63
N ILE A 198 -13.29 3.54 0.21
CA ILE A 198 -14.23 3.27 -0.88
C ILE A 198 -15.71 3.28 -0.46
N THR A 199 -15.97 3.31 0.85
CA THR A 199 -17.32 3.36 1.43
C THR A 199 -17.65 4.68 2.10
N GLY A 200 -16.73 5.65 2.10
CA GLY A 200 -16.90 6.91 2.83
C GLY A 200 -16.97 6.74 4.35
N GLY A 201 -16.31 5.71 4.89
CA GLY A 201 -16.26 5.42 6.32
C GLY A 201 -17.46 4.62 6.86
N ALA A 202 -18.33 4.10 5.98
CA ALA A 202 -19.52 3.35 6.39
C ALA A 202 -19.18 1.94 6.92
N ALA A 203 -18.73 1.87 8.17
CA ALA A 203 -18.51 0.61 8.89
C ALA A 203 -19.82 -0.21 9.03
N PRO A 204 -19.78 -1.56 8.95
CA PRO A 204 -18.60 -2.43 8.90
C PRO A 204 -18.10 -2.71 7.46
N TYR A 205 -18.26 -1.75 6.54
CA TYR A 205 -17.74 -1.78 5.16
C TYR A 205 -18.32 -2.92 4.30
N GLU A 206 -19.59 -3.28 4.52
CA GLU A 206 -20.29 -4.32 3.73
C GLU A 206 -20.28 -4.01 2.23
N ALA A 207 -20.42 -2.73 1.86
CA ALA A 207 -20.42 -2.29 0.47
C ALA A 207 -19.05 -2.50 -0.23
N ALA A 208 -17.96 -2.65 0.52
CA ALA A 208 -16.64 -2.97 -0.02
C ALA A 208 -16.47 -4.48 -0.31
N LEU A 209 -17.28 -5.37 0.29
CA LEU A 209 -17.09 -6.82 0.17
C LEU A 209 -17.22 -7.33 -1.27
N PRO A 210 -18.22 -6.93 -2.09
CA PRO A 210 -18.31 -7.40 -3.48
C PRO A 210 -17.08 -7.03 -4.31
N ILE A 211 -16.53 -5.83 -4.08
CA ILE A 211 -15.32 -5.33 -4.74
C ILE A 211 -14.10 -6.16 -4.33
N ALA A 212 -13.87 -6.28 -3.03
CA ALA A 212 -12.71 -6.98 -2.48
C ALA A 212 -12.70 -8.46 -2.88
N ARG A 213 -13.85 -9.13 -2.84
CA ARG A 213 -14.00 -10.53 -3.26
C ARG A 213 -13.64 -10.72 -4.73
N ARG A 214 -14.13 -9.85 -5.63
CA ARG A 214 -13.81 -9.93 -7.07
C ARG A 214 -12.33 -9.67 -7.35
N GLN A 215 -11.75 -8.64 -6.74
CA GLN A 215 -10.33 -8.34 -6.90
C GLN A 215 -9.45 -9.45 -6.33
N LEU A 216 -9.81 -10.03 -5.18
CA LEU A 216 -9.13 -11.20 -4.61
C LEU A 216 -9.23 -12.42 -5.53
N ALA A 217 -10.42 -12.71 -6.07
CA ALA A 217 -10.62 -13.82 -7.00
C ALA A 217 -9.84 -13.64 -8.32
N ALA A 218 -9.65 -12.40 -8.79
CA ALA A 218 -8.87 -12.11 -9.99
C ALA A 218 -7.35 -12.26 -9.79
N ALA A 219 -6.85 -12.03 -8.56
CA ALA A 219 -5.43 -12.05 -8.24
C ALA A 219 -5.12 -12.75 -6.89
N PRO A 220 -5.52 -14.01 -6.67
CA PRO A 220 -5.48 -14.65 -5.36
C PRO A 220 -4.06 -14.79 -4.79
N GLU A 221 -3.07 -14.96 -5.65
CA GLU A 221 -1.65 -15.06 -5.27
C GLU A 221 -0.91 -13.70 -5.24
N ARG A 222 -1.61 -12.62 -5.59
CA ARG A 222 -1.04 -11.26 -5.69
C ARG A 222 -1.87 -10.21 -4.95
N ALA A 223 -2.81 -10.67 -4.12
CA ALA A 223 -3.57 -9.85 -3.20
C ALA A 223 -2.86 -9.79 -1.84
N ILE A 224 -2.73 -8.58 -1.31
CA ILE A 224 -2.13 -8.30 0.00
C ILE A 224 -3.06 -7.33 0.75
N TRP A 225 -2.82 -7.12 2.04
CA TRP A 225 -3.65 -6.25 2.88
C TRP A 225 -2.81 -5.29 3.71
N GLY A 226 -3.39 -4.14 4.06
CA GLY A 226 -2.83 -3.23 5.05
C GLY A 226 -3.91 -2.36 5.69
N THR A 227 -3.63 -1.80 6.86
CA THR A 227 -4.60 -0.98 7.61
C THR A 227 -4.81 0.38 6.97
N ASP A 228 -3.77 0.93 6.36
CA ASP A 228 -3.66 2.35 6.00
C ASP A 228 -3.56 3.30 7.20
N TRP A 229 -3.14 2.78 8.36
CA TRP A 229 -2.85 3.59 9.55
C TRP A 229 -1.86 4.72 9.22
N PRO A 230 -2.04 5.96 9.74
CA PRO A 230 -3.05 6.41 10.71
C PRO A 230 -4.29 7.02 10.03
N HIS A 231 -4.62 6.57 8.82
CA HIS A 231 -5.76 7.04 8.02
C HIS A 231 -5.71 8.54 7.70
N PRO A 232 -4.64 9.03 7.03
CA PRO A 232 -4.53 10.45 6.69
C PRO A 232 -5.61 10.87 5.69
N ASN A 233 -6.00 12.15 5.76
CA ASN A 233 -6.90 12.82 4.82
C ASN A 233 -8.28 12.14 4.70
N ILE A 234 -8.88 11.77 5.83
CA ILE A 234 -10.26 11.28 5.91
C ILE A 234 -11.20 12.37 6.45
N ALA A 235 -12.46 12.31 6.02
CA ALA A 235 -13.54 13.21 6.48
C ALA A 235 -14.62 12.47 7.29
N TYR A 236 -14.30 11.26 7.75
CA TYR A 236 -15.15 10.36 8.53
C TYR A 236 -14.37 9.87 9.76
N PRO A 237 -15.04 9.23 10.75
CA PRO A 237 -14.37 8.70 11.93
C PRO A 237 -13.21 7.76 11.58
N VAL A 238 -12.13 7.84 12.35
CA VAL A 238 -10.96 6.93 12.19
C VAL A 238 -11.43 5.48 12.32
N PRO A 239 -11.11 4.60 11.35
CA PRO A 239 -11.44 3.17 11.42
C PRO A 239 -10.85 2.48 12.65
N ASP A 240 -11.52 1.42 13.10
CA ASP A 240 -10.96 0.47 14.06
C ASP A 240 -10.10 -0.56 13.33
N GLU A 241 -8.80 -0.63 13.65
CA GLU A 241 -7.85 -1.49 12.94
C GLU A 241 -8.09 -2.98 13.20
N ALA A 242 -8.60 -3.34 14.39
CA ALA A 242 -9.05 -4.70 14.67
C ALA A 242 -10.23 -5.10 13.77
N GLY A 243 -11.18 -4.19 13.58
CA GLY A 243 -12.29 -4.31 12.65
C GLY A 243 -11.84 -4.48 11.20
N LEU A 244 -10.84 -3.71 10.74
CA LEU A 244 -10.27 -3.86 9.40
C LEU A 244 -9.58 -5.22 9.21
N LEU A 245 -8.83 -5.70 10.22
CA LEU A 245 -8.22 -7.02 10.19
C LEU A 245 -9.26 -8.15 10.18
N ALA A 246 -10.35 -8.00 10.94
CA ALA A 246 -11.47 -8.94 10.92
C ALA A 246 -12.19 -8.92 9.56
N TRP A 247 -12.36 -7.73 8.97
CA TRP A 247 -12.99 -7.55 7.67
C TRP A 247 -12.22 -8.28 6.56
N ILE A 248 -10.90 -8.14 6.48
CA ILE A 248 -10.12 -8.84 5.45
C ILE A 248 -10.13 -10.36 5.64
N ARG A 249 -10.14 -10.85 6.89
CA ARG A 249 -10.28 -12.28 7.16
C ARG A 249 -11.61 -12.82 6.64
N ARG A 250 -12.70 -12.06 6.77
CA ARG A 250 -14.00 -12.39 6.19
C ARG A 250 -13.95 -12.44 4.67
N VAL A 251 -13.34 -11.44 4.02
CA VAL A 251 -13.15 -11.46 2.54
C VAL A 251 -12.41 -12.72 2.11
N CYS A 252 -11.35 -13.11 2.81
CA CYS A 252 -10.58 -14.31 2.50
C CYS A 252 -11.42 -15.59 2.69
N ALA A 253 -12.16 -15.69 3.80
CA ALA A 253 -13.03 -16.84 4.07
C ALA A 253 -14.12 -16.99 3.00
N ASP A 254 -14.69 -15.88 2.54
CA ASP A 254 -15.73 -15.88 1.50
C ASP A 254 -15.22 -16.38 0.14
N VAL A 255 -13.97 -16.04 -0.22
CA VAL A 255 -13.42 -16.39 -1.55
C VAL A 255 -12.78 -17.77 -1.57
N PHE A 256 -12.01 -18.12 -0.54
CA PHE A 256 -11.25 -19.37 -0.53
C PHE A 256 -12.00 -20.54 0.13
N ALA A 257 -13.12 -20.26 0.81
CA ALA A 257 -13.90 -21.24 1.57
C ALA A 257 -13.07 -22.04 2.61
N ASN A 258 -11.93 -21.47 3.07
CA ASN A 258 -11.07 -22.04 4.10
C ASN A 258 -10.16 -20.96 4.73
N GLU A 259 -9.58 -21.27 5.90
CA GLU A 259 -8.67 -20.36 6.62
C GLU A 259 -7.32 -20.13 5.93
N ALA A 260 -6.85 -21.07 5.10
CA ALA A 260 -5.59 -20.94 4.37
C ALA A 260 -5.62 -19.77 3.36
N GLY A 261 -6.82 -19.34 2.94
CA GLY A 261 -7.02 -18.13 2.17
C GLY A 261 -6.54 -16.85 2.85
N ALA A 262 -6.67 -16.77 4.18
CA ALA A 262 -6.17 -15.64 4.94
C ALA A 262 -4.63 -15.66 5.01
N ASP A 263 -4.02 -16.84 5.11
CA ASP A 263 -2.56 -16.99 5.07
C ASP A 263 -1.97 -16.55 3.73
N ALA A 264 -2.66 -16.78 2.61
CA ALA A 264 -2.23 -16.25 1.32
C ALA A 264 -2.08 -14.72 1.36
N VAL A 265 -3.14 -14.00 1.76
CA VAL A 265 -3.19 -12.53 1.73
C VAL A 265 -2.37 -11.88 2.83
N LEU A 266 -2.38 -12.45 4.04
CA LEU A 266 -1.78 -11.86 5.24
C LEU A 266 -0.34 -12.31 5.49
N ARG A 267 0.15 -13.35 4.80
CA ARG A 267 1.48 -13.93 5.06
C ARG A 267 2.27 -14.27 3.80
N HIS A 268 1.76 -15.18 2.97
CA HIS A 268 2.55 -15.74 1.87
C HIS A 268 2.79 -14.74 0.74
N ASN A 269 1.72 -14.13 0.22
CA ASN A 269 1.81 -13.11 -0.83
C ASN A 269 2.73 -11.94 -0.43
N PRO A 270 2.57 -11.31 0.75
CA PRO A 270 3.45 -10.21 1.13
C PRO A 270 4.90 -10.66 1.37
N SER A 271 5.14 -11.84 1.96
CA SER A 271 6.52 -12.35 2.12
C SER A 271 7.26 -12.53 0.79
N ARG A 272 6.53 -12.85 -0.30
CA ARG A 272 7.09 -12.97 -1.64
C ARG A 272 7.36 -11.61 -2.29
N LEU A 273 6.45 -10.64 -2.11
CA LEU A 273 6.60 -9.32 -2.70
C LEU A 273 7.70 -8.49 -2.01
N TYR A 274 7.85 -8.64 -0.70
CA TYR A 274 8.69 -7.79 0.16
C TYR A 274 9.99 -8.46 0.64
N ALA A 275 10.34 -9.64 0.08
CA ALA A 275 11.56 -10.38 0.40
C ALA A 275 12.83 -9.49 0.35
#